data_AF-A0A382JY15-F1
#
_entry.id   AF-A0A382JY15-F1
#
_cell.length_a   1.000
_cell.length_b   1.000
_cell.length_c   1.000
_cell.angle_alpha   90.00
_cell.angle_beta   90.00
_cell.angle_gamma   90.00
#
_symmetry.space_group_name_H-M   'P 1'
#
loop_
_entity.id
_entity.type
_entity.pdbx_description
1 polymer ?
#
loop_
_entity_poly.entity_id
_entity_poly.type
_entity_poly.pdbx_seq_one_letter_code
_entity_poly.pdbx_strand_id
1 'polypeptide(L)'
;MVVPIFISLGYGESDLNGFLVSALVCIGVGFPVWLFTRYSRTLTNRDGFAIVTFSWIITAIAGALPFYFSGAIPDITDAFFESMSGVTTTGASILGNPTTLPHLENGIESLP
;
A
#
# COMPACT_ATOMS: atom_id res chain seq x y z
N MET A 1 -2.24 -7.61 -3.64
CA MET A 1 -1.31 -7.73 -4.79
C MET A 1 -1.81 -8.66 -5.89
N VAL A 2 -2.44 -9.81 -5.61
CA VAL A 2 -2.87 -10.76 -6.67
C VAL A 2 -3.81 -10.17 -7.72
N VAL A 3 -4.85 -9.42 -7.29
CA VAL A 3 -5.81 -8.80 -8.22
C VAL A 3 -5.14 -7.85 -9.22
N PRO A 4 -4.36 -6.82 -8.81
CA PRO A 4 -3.70 -5.92 -9.75
C PRO A 4 -2.65 -6.60 -10.63
N ILE A 5 -2.02 -7.70 -10.19
CA ILE A 5 -1.13 -8.52 -11.04
C ILE A 5 -1.89 -9.08 -12.24
N PHE A 6 -3.07 -9.66 -12.02
CA PHE A 6 -3.88 -10.20 -13.12
C PHE A 6 -4.36 -9.11 -14.07
N ILE A 7 -4.71 -7.94 -13.55
CA ILE A 7 -5.09 -6.79 -14.37
C ILE A 7 -3.90 -6.35 -15.21
N SER A 8 -2.74 -6.10 -14.60
CA SER A 8 -1.52 -5.67 -15.30
C SER A 8 -1.09 -6.65 -16.39
N LEU A 9 -1.22 -7.97 -16.14
CA LEU A 9 -0.97 -9.01 -17.15
C LEU A 9 -1.94 -8.96 -18.33
N GLY A 10 -3.23 -8.70 -18.07
CA GLY A 10 -4.24 -8.60 -19.12
C GLY A 10 -4.06 -7.37 -20.03
N TYR A 11 -3.56 -6.27 -19.47
CA TYR A 11 -3.35 -5.01 -20.18
C TYR A 11 -1.91 -4.81 -20.72
N GLY A 12 -0.94 -5.63 -20.29
CA GLY A 12 0.45 -5.53 -20.72
C GLY A 12 1.20 -4.34 -20.11
N GLU A 13 0.79 -3.90 -18.92
CA GLU A 13 1.34 -2.73 -18.23
C GLU A 13 2.72 -2.99 -17.62
N SER A 14 3.56 -1.94 -17.53
CA SER A 14 4.92 -2.03 -16.96
C SER A 14 4.95 -2.25 -15.45
N ASP A 15 3.85 -1.99 -14.75
CA ASP A 15 3.76 -1.99 -13.29
C ASP A 15 3.75 -3.40 -12.67
N LEU A 16 3.67 -4.43 -13.52
CA LEU A 16 3.67 -5.84 -13.13
C LEU A 16 4.82 -6.16 -12.17
N ASN A 17 6.02 -5.67 -12.48
CA ASN A 17 7.20 -5.91 -11.67
C ASN A 17 7.06 -5.33 -10.26
N GLY A 18 6.49 -4.13 -10.13
CA GLY A 18 6.25 -3.49 -8.83
C GLY A 18 5.31 -4.33 -7.96
N PHE A 19 4.21 -4.84 -8.52
CA PHE A 19 3.28 -5.70 -7.79
C PHE A 19 3.87 -7.07 -7.44
N LEU A 20 4.67 -7.68 -8.32
CA LEU A 20 5.32 -8.98 -8.08
C LEU A 20 6.36 -8.87 -6.96
N VAL A 21 7.25 -7.88 -7.00
CA VAL A 21 8.24 -7.66 -5.93
C VAL A 21 7.54 -7.38 -4.62
N SER A 22 6.50 -6.53 -4.62
CA SER A 22 5.71 -6.25 -3.41
C SER A 22 5.06 -7.51 -2.83
N ALA A 23 4.49 -8.37 -3.67
CA ALA A 23 3.89 -9.62 -3.23
C ALA A 23 4.94 -10.55 -2.59
N LEU A 24 6.11 -10.68 -3.23
CA LEU A 24 7.21 -11.49 -2.71
C LEU A 24 7.74 -10.96 -1.38
N VAL A 25 7.85 -9.64 -1.21
CA VAL A 25 8.26 -9.02 0.07
C VAL A 25 7.23 -9.30 1.16
N CYS A 26 5.93 -9.08 0.89
CA CYS A 26 4.87 -9.34 1.86
C CYS A 26 4.81 -10.81 2.28
N ILE A 27 4.93 -11.74 1.33
CA ILE A 27 4.96 -13.19 1.64
C ILE A 27 6.26 -13.55 2.37
N GLY A 28 7.40 -13.04 1.91
CA GLY A 28 8.72 -13.30 2.47
C GLY A 28 8.89 -12.83 3.91
N VAL A 29 8.16 -11.79 4.33
CA VAL A 29 8.15 -11.32 5.72
C VAL A 29 6.99 -11.96 6.50
N GLY A 30 5.77 -11.94 5.95
CA GLY A 30 4.57 -12.39 6.64
C GLY A 30 4.56 -13.90 6.91
N PHE A 31 5.01 -14.71 5.95
CA PHE A 31 4.98 -16.17 6.09
C PHE A 31 5.93 -16.69 7.18
N PRO A 32 7.21 -16.26 7.27
CA PRO A 32 8.07 -16.64 8.39
C PRO A 32 7.54 -16.17 9.74
N VAL A 33 7.09 -14.91 9.84
CA VAL A 33 6.51 -14.37 11.10
C VAL A 33 5.34 -15.24 11.54
N TRP A 34 4.42 -15.56 10.64
CA TRP A 34 3.31 -16.46 10.92
C TRP A 34 3.79 -17.86 11.35
N LEU A 35 4.74 -18.44 10.61
CA LEU A 35 5.27 -19.79 10.89
C LEU A 35 5.84 -19.91 12.31
N PHE A 36 6.57 -18.90 12.78
CA PHE A 36 7.16 -18.87 14.12
C PHE A 36 6.17 -18.48 15.23
N THR A 37 5.05 -17.84 14.90
CA THR A 37 4.10 -17.29 15.89
C THR A 37 2.74 -18.00 15.94
N ARG A 38 2.50 -19.02 15.11
CA ARG A 38 1.22 -19.75 14.98
C ARG A 38 0.72 -20.53 16.21
N TYR A 39 1.30 -20.33 17.39
CA TYR A 39 0.91 -21.02 18.62
C TYR A 39 -0.40 -20.47 19.17
N SER A 40 -1.26 -21.35 19.69
CA SER A 40 -2.51 -20.93 20.34
C SER A 40 -2.20 -20.22 21.66
N ARG A 41 -2.63 -18.96 21.78
CA ARG A 41 -2.63 -18.21 23.04
C ARG A 41 -3.98 -17.52 23.22
N THR A 42 -4.42 -17.43 24.47
CA THR A 42 -5.58 -16.62 24.84
C THR A 42 -5.24 -15.15 24.69
N LEU A 43 -6.00 -14.43 23.86
CA LEU A 43 -5.82 -13.00 23.65
C LEU A 43 -6.45 -12.20 24.79
N THR A 44 -5.73 -11.19 25.26
CA THR A 44 -6.24 -10.20 26.21
C THR A 44 -6.74 -8.95 25.48
N ASN A 45 -7.51 -8.09 26.15
CA ASN A 45 -7.94 -6.82 25.58
C ASN A 45 -6.76 -5.92 25.16
N ARG A 46 -5.64 -5.98 25.89
CA ARG A 46 -4.41 -5.22 25.56
C ARG A 46 -3.80 -5.69 24.24
N ASP A 47 -3.82 -7.00 23.99
CA ASP A 47 -3.36 -7.57 22.72
C ASP A 47 -4.25 -7.10 21.57
N GLY A 48 -5.57 -7.03 21.79
CA GLY A 48 -6.52 -6.50 20.81
C GLY A 48 -6.20 -5.08 20.36
N PHE A 49 -5.92 -4.17 21.30
CA PHE A 49 -5.51 -2.79 20.96
C PHE A 49 -4.22 -2.77 20.13
N ALA A 50 -3.22 -3.55 20.54
CA ALA A 50 -1.96 -3.64 19.80
C ALA A 50 -2.18 -4.18 18.37
N ILE A 51 -2.96 -5.25 18.22
CA ILE A 51 -3.26 -5.87 16.92
C ILE A 51 -3.89 -4.83 15.99
N VAL A 52 -4.89 -4.08 16.44
CA VAL A 52 -5.55 -3.07 15.60
C VAL A 52 -4.57 -1.97 15.20
N THR A 53 -3.82 -1.40 16.15
CA THR A 53 -2.85 -0.33 15.86
C THR A 53 -1.79 -0.78 14.85
N PHE A 54 -1.18 -1.95 15.07
CA PHE A 54 -0.17 -2.47 14.15
C PHE A 54 -0.76 -2.90 12.81
N SER A 55 -2.00 -3.39 12.76
CA SER A 55 -2.65 -3.78 11.51
C SER A 55 -2.77 -2.59 10.55
N TRP A 56 -3.17 -1.41 11.05
CA TRP A 56 -3.24 -0.21 10.22
C TRP A 56 -1.87 0.16 9.62
N ILE A 57 -0.84 0.21 10.48
CA ILE A 57 0.52 0.59 10.07
C ILE A 57 1.09 -0.42 9.06
N ILE A 58 1.00 -1.71 9.35
CA ILE A 58 1.53 -2.77 8.48
C ILE A 58 0.79 -2.79 7.15
N THR A 59 -0.53 -2.60 7.15
CA THR A 59 -1.33 -2.55 5.92
C THR A 59 -0.94 -1.37 5.04
N ALA A 60 -0.73 -0.19 5.63
CA ALA A 60 -0.26 0.99 4.90
C ALA A 60 1.17 0.81 4.34
N ILE A 61 2.08 0.22 5.11
CA ILE A 61 3.43 -0.09 4.61
C ILE A 61 3.34 -1.08 3.43
N ALA A 62 2.57 -2.15 3.57
CA ALA A 62 2.39 -3.16 2.53
C ALA A 62 1.72 -2.58 1.27
N GLY A 63 0.78 -1.65 1.42
CA GLY A 63 0.12 -0.96 0.32
C GLY A 63 1.00 0.08 -0.38
N ALA A 64 2.00 0.63 0.30
CA ALA A 64 2.97 1.57 -0.29
C ALA A 64 4.00 0.90 -1.20
N LEU A 65 4.35 -0.37 -0.93
CA LEU A 65 5.34 -1.13 -1.71
C LEU A 65 5.13 -1.10 -3.24
N PRO A 66 3.93 -1.34 -3.79
CA PRO A 66 3.73 -1.31 -5.23
C PRO A 66 3.96 0.07 -5.83
N PHE A 67 3.62 1.16 -5.13
CA PHE A 67 3.90 2.52 -5.61
C PHE A 67 5.39 2.80 -5.69
N TYR A 68 6.13 2.37 -4.66
CA TYR A 68 7.58 2.56 -4.59
C TYR A 68 8.33 1.69 -5.61
N PHE A 69 8.04 0.39 -5.68
CA PHE A 69 8.76 -0.54 -6.56
C PHE A 69 8.38 -0.43 -8.04
N SER A 70 7.17 0.04 -8.38
CA SER A 70 6.84 0.39 -9.77
C SER A 70 7.53 1.68 -10.22
N GLY A 71 7.96 2.52 -9.28
CA GLY A 71 8.45 3.87 -9.56
C GLY A 71 7.33 4.90 -9.77
N ALA A 72 6.06 4.53 -9.57
CA ALA A 72 4.93 5.46 -9.66
C ALA A 72 5.04 6.59 -8.63
N ILE A 73 5.53 6.29 -7.42
CA ILE A 73 5.86 7.27 -6.38
C ILE A 73 7.26 6.94 -5.84
N PRO A 74 8.32 7.58 -6.36
CA PRO A 74 9.71 7.29 -5.97
C PRO A 74 10.07 7.69 -4.54
N ASP A 75 9.34 8.63 -3.95
CA ASP A 75 9.53 9.03 -2.55
C ASP A 75 8.74 8.09 -1.61
N ILE A 76 9.43 7.53 -0.63
CA ILE A 76 8.84 6.55 0.28
C ILE A 76 7.80 7.16 1.23
N THR A 77 7.97 8.45 1.59
CA THR A 77 7.05 9.14 2.48
C THR A 77 5.75 9.47 1.78
N ASP A 78 5.83 9.89 0.51
CA ASP A 78 4.67 10.11 -0.34
C ASP A 78 3.92 8.80 -0.64
N ALA A 79 4.66 7.72 -0.95
CA ALA A 79 4.06 6.41 -1.18
C ALA A 79 3.33 5.88 0.07
N PHE A 80 3.92 6.09 1.25
CA PHE A 80 3.29 5.75 2.53
C PHE A 80 2.06 6.61 2.80
N PHE A 81 2.14 7.93 2.55
CA PHE A 81 1.00 8.83 2.71
C PHE A 81 -0.18 8.41 1.83
N GLU A 82 0.07 8.17 0.54
CA GLU A 82 -0.96 7.77 -0.41
C GLU A 82 -1.61 6.43 0.00
N SER A 83 -0.79 5.45 0.40
CA SER A 83 -1.30 4.17 0.86
C SER A 83 -2.08 4.30 2.18
N MET A 84 -1.60 5.09 3.13
CA MET A 84 -2.27 5.27 4.41
C MET A 84 -3.63 5.92 4.21
N SER A 85 -3.69 7.00 3.41
CA SER A 85 -4.92 7.69 3.05
C SER A 85 -5.96 6.77 2.42
N GLY A 86 -5.54 5.91 1.48
CA GLY A 86 -6.43 4.92 0.86
C GLY A 86 -6.92 3.85 1.84
N VAL A 87 -6.01 3.30 2.66
CA VAL A 87 -6.34 2.27 3.65
C VAL A 87 -7.30 2.78 4.72
N THR A 88 -7.14 4.03 5.18
CA THR A 88 -8.04 4.65 6.16
C THR A 88 -9.27 5.29 5.53
N THR A 89 -9.47 5.16 4.21
CA THR A 89 -10.58 5.79 3.48
C THR A 89 -10.63 7.31 3.65
N THR A 90 -9.48 7.95 3.91
CA THR A 90 -9.38 9.40 4.07
C THR A 90 -9.59 10.12 2.75
N GLY A 91 -9.04 9.57 1.65
CA GLY A 91 -9.23 10.13 0.30
C GLY A 91 -8.42 11.39 -0.01
N ALA A 92 -7.43 11.73 0.83
CA ALA A 92 -6.42 12.73 0.48
C ALA A 92 -5.38 12.11 -0.48
N SER A 93 -4.89 12.86 -1.47
CA SER A 93 -3.91 12.34 -2.44
C SER A 93 -2.79 13.34 -2.72
N ILE A 94 -1.58 12.83 -2.91
CA ILE A 94 -0.43 13.60 -3.41
C ILE A 94 -0.37 13.59 -4.95
N LEU A 95 -0.98 12.57 -5.56
CA LEU A 95 -1.17 12.49 -7.00
C LEU A 95 -2.27 13.49 -7.37
N GLY A 96 -2.05 14.28 -8.41
CA GLY A 96 -3.03 15.31 -8.76
C GLY A 96 -2.53 16.73 -8.68
N ASN A 97 -1.52 17.05 -7.87
CA ASN A 97 -1.09 18.45 -7.66
C ASN A 97 -0.69 19.16 -8.98
N PRO A 98 -0.83 20.48 -9.12
CA PRO A 98 -0.29 21.24 -10.27
C PRO A 98 1.18 20.93 -10.62
N THR A 99 1.98 20.43 -9.68
CA THR A 99 3.36 19.97 -9.93
C THR A 99 3.41 18.66 -10.74
N THR A 100 2.45 17.75 -10.55
CA THR A 100 2.35 16.46 -11.26
C THR A 100 1.36 16.50 -12.43
N LEU A 101 0.37 17.40 -12.40
CA LEU A 101 -0.60 17.66 -13.45
C LEU A 101 -0.67 19.18 -13.73
N PRO A 102 0.25 19.74 -14.55
CA PRO A 102 0.40 21.19 -14.75
C PRO A 102 -0.82 21.91 -15.34
N HIS A 103 -1.76 21.15 -15.90
CA HIS A 103 -2.99 21.67 -16.50
C HIS A 103 -4.18 21.70 -15.52
N LEU A 104 -4.03 21.17 -14.31
CA LEU A 104 -5.03 21.23 -13.23
C LEU A 104 -4.50 22.18 -12.15
N GLU A 105 -4.97 23.44 -12.19
CA GLU A 105 -4.51 24.52 -11.29
C GLU A 105 -4.69 24.17 -9.80
N ASN A 106 -5.77 23.45 -9.46
CA ASN A 106 -6.06 22.94 -8.11
C ASN A 106 -5.95 21.40 -8.02
N GLY A 107 -5.34 20.76 -9.02
CA GLY A 107 -5.19 19.32 -9.08
C GLY A 107 -6.49 18.52 -9.22
N ILE A 108 -6.58 17.32 -8.63
CA ILE A 108 -7.78 16.47 -8.72
C ILE A 108 -9.04 17.12 -8.13
N GLU A 109 -8.91 18.16 -7.29
CA GLU A 109 -10.04 18.95 -6.77
C GLU A 109 -10.72 19.81 -7.85
N SER A 110 -10.06 19.99 -8.99
CA SER A 110 -10.64 20.68 -10.15
C SER A 110 -11.40 19.76 -11.11
N LEU A 111 -11.47 18.45 -10.83
CA LEU A 111 -12.35 17.51 -11.54
C LEU A 111 -13.77 17.60 -10.97
N PRO A 112 -14.81 17.60 -11.83
CA PRO A 112 -16.22 17.76 -11.42
C PRO A 112 -16.77 16.58 -10.61
#